data_AF-A0ABC8M604-F1
#
_entry.id   AF-A0ABC8M604-F1
#
_cell.length_a   1.000
_cell.length_b   1.000
_cell.length_c   1.000
_cell.angle_alpha   90.00
_cell.angle_beta   90.00
_cell.angle_gamma   90.00
#
_symmetry.space_group_name_H-M   'P 1'
#
loop_
_entity.id
_entity.type
_entity.pdbx_description
1 polymer ?
#
loop_
_entity_poly.entity_id
_entity_poly.type
_entity_poly.pdbx_seq_one_letter_code
_entity_poly.pdbx_strand_id
1 'polypeptide(L)'
;MLVLLSICVWHNCFVVSSNGVWLQEVVDEEDEKLKKLKAEWGEEVHNAVKTALEELNEYNASGRYSTPELWNFKAGRKATLKEVISFNSNYMKPLKRKRT
;
A
#
# COMPACT_ATOMS: atom_id res chain seq x y z
N MET A 1 -9.88 -12.86 8.57
CA MET A 1 -10.08 -12.97 7.11
C MET A 1 -9.39 -11.78 6.49
N LEU A 2 -8.10 -11.92 6.15
CA LEU A 2 -7.37 -10.88 5.42
C LEU A 2 -7.85 -10.98 3.97
N VAL A 3 -8.74 -10.07 3.57
CA VAL A 3 -9.14 -9.95 2.17
C VAL A 3 -7.93 -9.35 1.45
N LEU A 4 -7.07 -10.21 0.91
CA LEU A 4 -6.05 -9.81 -0.06
C LEU A 4 -6.79 -9.43 -1.35
N LEU A 5 -7.45 -8.27 -1.37
CA LEU A 5 -7.91 -7.65 -2.60
C LEU A 5 -6.67 -7.40 -3.44
N SER A 6 -6.52 -8.17 -4.52
CA SER A 6 -5.40 -7.97 -5.45
C SER A 6 -5.52 -6.56 -6.05
N ILE A 7 -4.62 -5.67 -5.64
CA ILE A 7 -4.65 -4.22 -5.88
C ILE A 7 -4.73 -3.85 -7.37
N CYS A 8 -4.21 -4.69 -8.26
CA CYS A 8 -4.31 -4.49 -9.71
C CYS A 8 -5.76 -4.46 -10.22
N VAL A 9 -6.70 -5.12 -9.53
CA VAL A 9 -8.10 -5.20 -9.94
C VAL A 9 -8.84 -3.88 -9.69
N TRP A 10 -8.38 -3.05 -8.75
CA TRP A 10 -9.05 -1.83 -8.28
C TRP A 10 -8.33 -0.52 -8.65
N HIS A 11 -7.29 -0.59 -9.49
CA HIS A 11 -6.44 0.56 -9.81
C HIS A 11 -7.19 1.75 -10.43
N ASN A 12 -8.28 1.49 -11.17
CA ASN A 12 -9.06 2.52 -11.87
C ASN A 12 -10.25 3.06 -11.05
N CYS A 13 -10.42 2.63 -9.80
CA CYS A 13 -11.58 3.01 -8.99
C CYS A 13 -11.36 4.31 -8.20
N PHE A 14 -10.37 5.13 -8.59
CA PHE A 14 -10.05 6.39 -7.94
C PHE A 14 -10.11 7.54 -8.94
N VAL A 15 -10.68 8.66 -8.50
CA VAL A 15 -10.70 9.94 -9.22
C VAL A 15 -9.96 11.00 -8.40
N VAL A 16 -9.41 12.00 -9.09
CA VAL A 16 -8.77 13.13 -8.43
C VAL A 16 -9.84 14.15 -8.06
N SER A 17 -10.02 14.37 -6.76
CA SER A 17 -10.82 15.45 -6.22
C SER A 17 -9.93 16.63 -5.84
N SER A 18 -10.42 17.85 -6.10
CA SER A 18 -9.77 19.08 -5.63
C SER A 18 -10.64 19.71 -4.54
N ASN A 19 -10.08 19.84 -3.34
CA ASN A 19 -10.73 20.52 -2.22
C ASN A 19 -10.22 21.96 -2.05
N GLY A 20 -9.85 22.60 -3.15
CA GLY A 20 -9.41 24.01 -3.21
C GLY A 20 -7.97 24.27 -2.75
N VAL A 21 -7.33 23.34 -2.04
CA VAL A 21 -5.94 23.50 -1.56
C VAL A 21 -5.03 22.35 -2.03
N TRP A 22 -5.55 21.12 -2.15
CA TRP A 22 -4.77 19.95 -2.58
C TRP A 22 -5.56 19.06 -3.54
N LEU A 23 -4.84 18.31 -4.38
CA LEU A 23 -5.40 17.23 -5.18
C LEU A 23 -5.30 15.94 -4.36
N GLN A 24 -6.43 15.27 -4.16
CA GLN A 24 -6.50 14.01 -3.45
C GLN A 24 -7.20 12.96 -4.31
N GLU A 25 -6.64 11.77 -4.38
CA GLU A 25 -7.33 10.63 -4.97
C GLU A 25 -8.39 10.11 -3.99
N VAL A 26 -9.63 10.04 -4.45
CA VAL A 26 -10.78 9.52 -3.70
C VAL A 26 -11.42 8.40 -4.49
N VAL A 27 -12.11 7.49 -3.82
CA VAL A 27 -12.80 6.39 -4.49
C VAL A 27 -13.91 6.95 -5.39
N ASP A 28 -13.93 6.51 -6.64
CA ASP A 28 -14.95 6.86 -7.63
C ASP A 28 -16.21 6.03 -7.39
N GLU A 29 -17.22 6.64 -6.78
CA GLU A 29 -18.52 5.98 -6.56
C GLU A 29 -19.26 5.66 -7.86
N GLU A 30 -18.88 6.29 -8.98
CA GLU A 30 -19.44 6.01 -10.29
C GLU A 30 -18.74 4.86 -11.04
N ASP A 31 -17.68 4.29 -10.47
CA ASP A 31 -16.95 3.17 -11.07
C ASP A 31 -17.86 1.95 -11.28
N GLU A 32 -17.84 1.42 -12.50
CA GLU A 32 -18.72 0.32 -12.92
C GLU A 32 -18.46 -0.98 -12.13
N LYS A 33 -17.23 -1.23 -11.64
CA LYS A 33 -16.96 -2.40 -10.79
C LYS A 33 -17.56 -2.22 -9.40
N LEU A 34 -17.47 -1.03 -8.82
CA LEU A 34 -18.10 -0.75 -7.52
C LEU A 34 -19.62 -0.80 -7.61
N LYS A 35 -20.22 -0.23 -8.67
CA LYS A 35 -21.67 -0.36 -8.95
C LYS A 35 -22.10 -1.81 -9.09
N LYS A 36 -21.34 -2.61 -9.86
CA LYS A 36 -21.61 -4.04 -10.04
C LYS A 36 -21.48 -4.82 -8.73
N LEU A 37 -20.45 -4.55 -7.94
CA LEU A 37 -20.24 -5.15 -6.62
C LEU A 37 -21.43 -4.86 -5.69
N LYS A 38 -21.90 -3.61 -5.65
CA LYS A 38 -23.07 -3.19 -4.87
C LYS A 38 -24.35 -3.89 -5.33
N ALA A 39 -24.53 -4.05 -6.64
CA ALA A 39 -25.70 -4.75 -7.21
C ALA A 39 -25.71 -6.26 -6.87
N GLU A 40 -24.53 -6.90 -6.87
CA GLU A 40 -24.42 -8.35 -6.63
C GLU A 40 -24.39 -8.72 -5.14
N TRP A 41 -23.74 -7.91 -4.30
CA TRP A 41 -23.41 -8.26 -2.91
C TRP A 41 -24.02 -7.30 -1.87
N GLY A 42 -24.69 -6.25 -2.32
CA GLY A 42 -25.36 -5.28 -1.45
C GLY A 42 -24.44 -4.20 -0.86
N GLU A 43 -25.06 -3.34 -0.06
CA GLU A 43 -24.43 -2.12 0.48
C GLU A 43 -23.29 -2.41 1.46
N GLU A 44 -23.43 -3.46 2.27
CA GLU A 44 -22.43 -3.79 3.31
C GLU A 44 -21.08 -4.15 2.69
N VAL A 45 -21.10 -5.00 1.66
CA VAL A 45 -19.87 -5.41 0.96
C VAL A 45 -19.27 -4.24 0.18
N HIS A 46 -20.12 -3.43 -0.46
CA HIS A 46 -19.67 -2.21 -1.13
C HIS A 46 -18.93 -1.27 -0.16
N ASN A 47 -19.51 -0.99 1.00
CA ASN A 47 -18.92 -0.10 1.99
C ASN A 47 -17.63 -0.67 2.57
N ALA A 48 -17.57 -1.97 2.86
CA ALA A 48 -16.36 -2.61 3.33
C ALA A 48 -15.20 -2.51 2.32
N VAL A 49 -15.49 -2.69 1.02
CA VAL A 49 -14.48 -2.54 -0.05
C VAL A 49 -14.06 -1.08 -0.20
N LYS A 50 -15.01 -0.13 -0.19
CA LYS A 50 -14.72 1.30 -0.25
C LYS A 50 -13.78 1.73 0.89
N THR A 51 -14.09 1.35 2.13
CA THR A 51 -13.26 1.65 3.30
C THR A 51 -11.85 1.06 3.15
N ALA A 52 -11.73 -0.20 2.72
CA ALA A 52 -10.42 -0.81 2.50
C ALA A 52 -9.59 -0.09 1.40
N LEU A 53 -10.24 0.41 0.35
CA LEU A 53 -9.58 1.20 -0.70
C LEU A 53 -9.10 2.56 -0.18
N GLU A 54 -9.90 3.24 0.64
CA GLU A 54 -9.53 4.50 1.30
C GLU A 54 -8.34 4.31 2.25
N GLU A 55 -8.37 3.27 3.10
CA GLU A 55 -7.28 2.91 4.02
C GLU A 55 -5.96 2.62 3.28
N LEU A 56 -6.03 1.91 2.15
CA LEU A 56 -4.85 1.65 1.30
C LEU A 56 -4.27 2.93 0.71
N ASN A 57 -5.14 3.86 0.30
CA ASN A 57 -4.72 5.13 -0.27
C ASN A 57 -4.09 6.04 0.79
N GLU A 58 -4.60 6.05 2.02
CA GLU A 58 -4.01 6.77 3.14
C GLU A 58 -2.63 6.21 3.54
N TYR A 59 -2.49 4.88 3.57
CA TYR A 59 -1.24 4.24 3.95
C TYR A 59 -0.12 4.44 2.92
N ASN A 60 -0.44 4.31 1.62
CA ASN A 60 0.54 4.46 0.54
C ASN A 60 -0.15 4.82 -0.78
N ALA A 61 -0.52 6.08 -1.00
CA ALA A 61 -1.24 6.50 -2.22
C ALA A 61 -0.53 6.13 -3.53
N SER A 62 0.81 6.26 -3.58
CA SER A 62 1.57 6.02 -4.81
C SER A 62 1.80 4.54 -5.11
N GLY A 63 1.99 3.71 -4.07
CA GLY A 63 2.24 2.28 -4.23
C GLY A 63 0.99 1.43 -4.11
N ARG A 64 0.09 1.78 -3.18
CA ARG A 64 -1.10 1.02 -2.76
C ARG A 64 -0.82 -0.45 -2.45
N TYR A 65 0.44 -0.80 -2.15
CA TYR A 65 0.88 -2.14 -1.74
C TYR A 65 1.15 -2.17 -0.25
N SER A 66 0.95 -3.35 0.35
CA SER A 66 1.50 -3.62 1.69
C SER A 66 3.02 -3.54 1.61
N THR A 67 3.59 -2.58 2.35
CA THR A 67 5.04 -2.40 2.41
C THR A 67 5.62 -3.40 3.38
N PRO A 68 6.47 -4.35 2.94
CA PRO A 68 7.11 -5.28 3.86
C PRO A 68 8.00 -4.51 4.83
N GLU A 69 7.80 -4.73 6.13
CA GLU A 69 8.59 -4.10 7.17
C GLU A 69 9.73 -5.00 7.64
N LEU A 70 10.92 -4.41 7.85
CA LEU A 70 12.04 -5.14 8.45
C LEU A 70 11.80 -5.31 9.94
N TRP A 71 11.83 -6.55 10.42
CA TRP A 71 11.58 -6.89 11.82
C TRP A 71 12.88 -7.27 12.54
N ASN A 72 13.14 -6.69 13.71
CA ASN A 72 14.22 -7.13 14.58
C ASN A 72 13.69 -8.22 15.53
N PHE A 73 13.87 -9.49 15.14
CA PHE A 73 13.44 -10.64 15.93
C PHE A 73 14.03 -10.69 17.34
N LYS A 74 15.25 -10.17 17.55
CA LYS A 74 15.88 -10.14 18.88
C LYS A 74 15.24 -9.12 19.80
N ALA A 75 14.82 -7.99 19.25
CA ALA A 75 14.20 -6.90 20.00
C ALA A 75 12.66 -7.02 20.06
N GLY A 76 12.06 -7.95 19.31
CA GLY A 76 10.61 -8.14 19.25
C GLY A 76 9.85 -6.93 18.70
N ARG A 77 10.48 -6.10 17.86
CA ARG A 77 9.88 -4.90 17.27
C ARG A 77 10.37 -4.65 15.85
N LYS A 78 9.71 -3.72 15.15
CA LYS A 78 10.20 -3.18 13.86
C LYS A 78 11.64 -2.72 14.00
N ALA A 79 12.47 -3.09 13.01
CA ALA A 79 13.85 -2.69 12.94
C ALA A 79 13.95 -1.17 12.71
N THR A 80 14.84 -0.52 13.44
CA THR A 80 15.18 0.88 13.22
C THR A 80 16.06 1.04 11.99
N LEU A 81 16.04 2.23 11.37
CA LEU A 81 16.89 2.55 10.23
C LEU A 81 18.38 2.30 10.53
N LYS A 82 18.84 2.62 11.74
CA LYS A 82 20.22 2.37 12.18
C LYS A 82 20.57 0.88 12.14
N GLU A 83 19.70 0.02 12.67
CA GLU A 83 19.89 -1.45 12.66
C GLU A 83 19.98 -1.98 11.24
N VAL A 84 19.14 -1.48 10.32
CA VAL A 84 19.12 -1.89 8.91
C VAL A 84 20.40 -1.46 8.18
N ILE A 85 20.87 -0.22 8.40
CA ILE A 85 22.12 0.29 7.79
C ILE A 85 23.31 -0.51 8.31
N SER A 86 23.40 -0.73 9.63
CA SER A 86 24.48 -1.52 10.22
C SER A 86 24.48 -2.97 9.71
N PHE A 87 23.30 -3.58 9.56
CA PHE A 87 23.19 -4.92 8.97
C PHE A 87 23.73 -4.93 7.53
N ASN A 88 23.25 -4.05 6.65
CA ASN A 88 23.73 -3.99 5.26
C ASN A 88 25.25 -3.76 5.17
N SER A 89 25.78 -2.82 5.97
CA SER A 89 27.22 -2.54 6.00
C SER A 89 28.07 -3.76 6.38
N ASN A 90 27.56 -4.64 7.24
CA ASN A 90 28.26 -5.85 7.67
C ASN A 90 28.15 -6.99 6.64
N TYR A 91 27.06 -7.05 5.88
CA TYR A 91 26.83 -8.10 4.87
C TYR A 91 27.45 -7.78 3.50
N MET A 92 27.64 -6.49 3.18
CA MET A 92 28.36 -6.08 1.99
C MET A 92 29.85 -6.37 2.17
N LYS A 93 30.31 -7.54 1.71
CA LYS A 93 31.75 -7.77 1.49
C LYS A 93 32.27 -6.64 0.60
N PRO A 94 33.44 -6.05 0.88
CA PRO A 94 34.01 -5.07 -0.03
C PRO A 94 34.18 -5.75 -1.39
N LEU A 95 33.44 -5.26 -2.40
CA LEU A 95 33.70 -5.60 -3.80
C LEU A 95 35.13 -5.14 -4.05
N LYS A 96 36.09 -6.08 -4.02
CA LYS A 96 37.50 -5.77 -4.28
C LYS A 96 37.55 -5.20 -5.69
N ARG A 97 37.73 -3.88 -5.78
CA ARG A 97 37.95 -3.21 -7.05
C ARG A 97 39.21 -3.79 -7.66
N LYS A 98 39.08 -4.58 -8.74
CA LYS A 98 40.24 -4.94 -9.57
C LYS A 98 40.71 -3.64 -10.21
N ARG A 99 41.86 -3.12 -9.76
CA ARG A 99 42.58 -2.09 -10.51
C ARG A 99 43.23 -2.81 -11.69
N THR A 100 42.79 -2.48 -12.89
CA THR A 100 43.53 -2.74 -14.13
C THR A 100 44.58 -1.66 -14.29
#